data_AF-V9IHE7-F1
#
_entry.id   AF-V9IHE7-F1
#
_cell.length_a   1.000
_cell.length_b   1.000
_cell.length_c   1.000
_cell.angle_alpha   90.00
_cell.angle_beta   90.00
_cell.angle_gamma   90.00
#
_symmetry.space_group_name_H-M   'P 1'
#
loop_
_entity.id
_entity.type
_entity.pdbx_description
1 polymer ?
#
loop_
_entity_poly.entity_id
_entity_poly.type
_entity_poly.pdbx_seq_one_letter_code
_entity_poly.pdbx_strand_id
1 'polypeptide(L)'
;MYVDREVAKIIRQMEAKKLQAVEEERFEYASKLKVAMENLRKAGERLGKYELEKKYAIALEDYDKAKAKKAQAQQYRQQVYQSLEVQDLLELQGPLEKNNKSSVEGKEPISIDTCTSNTTTVPEDITSPPRLVIPPNRDGAISPTGPAHQPPVSPLHPKNRIVLN
;
A
#
# COMPACT_ATOMS: atom_id res chain seq x y z
N MET A 1 5.71 -6.73 -9.47
CA MET A 1 4.84 -6.96 -8.30
C MET A 1 3.78 -7.97 -8.68
N TYR A 2 3.64 -9.07 -7.93
CA TYR A 2 2.62 -10.09 -8.20
C TYR A 2 1.35 -9.72 -7.43
N VAL A 3 0.24 -9.51 -8.14
CA VAL A 3 -1.05 -9.14 -7.56
C VAL A 3 -2.10 -10.13 -8.05
N ASP A 4 -2.99 -10.52 -7.14
CA ASP A 4 -4.11 -11.40 -7.45
C ASP A 4 -5.04 -10.80 -8.54
N ARG A 5 -5.31 -11.59 -9.58
CA ARG A 5 -6.08 -11.13 -10.75
C ARG A 5 -7.55 -10.84 -10.44
N GLU A 6 -8.15 -11.62 -9.53
CA GLU A 6 -9.55 -11.45 -9.15
C GLU A 6 -9.72 -10.18 -8.31
N VAL A 7 -8.81 -9.93 -7.37
CA VAL A 7 -8.76 -8.66 -6.62
C VAL A 7 -8.63 -7.47 -7.58
N ALA A 8 -7.76 -7.56 -8.59
CA ALA A 8 -7.62 -6.49 -9.59
C ALA A 8 -8.93 -6.25 -10.38
N LYS A 9 -9.68 -7.30 -10.69
CA LYS A 9 -11.00 -7.19 -11.34
C LYS A 9 -12.02 -6.49 -10.43
N ILE A 10 -12.08 -6.87 -9.17
CA ILE A 10 -12.99 -6.26 -8.17
C ILE A 10 -12.66 -4.78 -7.98
N ILE A 11 -11.37 -4.41 -7.87
CA ILE A 11 -10.95 -3.02 -7.74
C ILE A 11 -11.43 -2.18 -8.94
N ARG A 12 -11.34 -2.70 -10.18
CA ARG A 12 -11.85 -1.99 -11.36
C ARG A 12 -13.37 -1.78 -11.30
N GLN A 13 -14.12 -2.76 -10.79
CA GLN A 13 -15.56 -2.63 -10.61
C GLN A 13 -15.90 -1.60 -9.53
N MET A 14 -15.18 -1.62 -8.39
CA MET A 14 -15.34 -0.63 -7.33
C MET A 14 -14.97 0.79 -7.80
N GLU A 15 -13.96 0.94 -8.65
CA GLU A 15 -13.59 2.24 -9.22
C GLU A 15 -14.71 2.80 -10.10
N ALA A 16 -15.32 1.97 -10.95
CA ALA A 16 -16.48 2.37 -11.74
C ALA A 16 -17.68 2.77 -10.86
N LYS A 17 -17.99 1.98 -9.83
CA LYS A 17 -19.04 2.30 -8.85
C LYS A 17 -18.76 3.59 -8.08
N LYS A 18 -17.49 3.87 -7.77
CA LYS A 18 -17.10 5.09 -7.07
C LYS A 18 -17.36 6.33 -7.93
N LEU A 19 -17.01 6.28 -9.22
CA LEU A 19 -17.30 7.37 -10.15
C LEU A 19 -18.81 7.62 -10.25
N GLN A 20 -19.59 6.56 -10.43
CA GLN A 20 -21.06 6.65 -10.43
C GLN A 20 -21.60 7.25 -9.12
N ALA A 21 -21.10 6.80 -7.96
CA ALA A 21 -21.52 7.33 -6.67
C ALA A 21 -21.19 8.81 -6.49
N VAL A 22 -20.11 9.31 -7.09
CA VAL A 22 -19.76 10.74 -7.09
C VAL A 22 -20.74 11.54 -7.96
N GLU A 23 -21.10 11.02 -9.13
CA GLU A 23 -22.09 11.64 -10.02
C GLU A 23 -23.50 11.68 -9.40
N GLU A 24 -23.85 10.65 -8.62
CA GLU A 24 -25.12 10.55 -7.88
C GLU A 24 -25.10 11.27 -6.52
N GLU A 25 -24.03 12.00 -6.19
CA GLU A 25 -23.85 12.71 -4.91
C GLU A 25 -23.89 11.79 -3.66
N ARG A 26 -23.65 10.49 -3.83
CA ARG A 26 -23.54 9.48 -2.76
C ARG A 26 -22.13 9.44 -2.17
N PHE A 27 -21.66 10.56 -1.62
CA PHE A 27 -20.26 10.73 -1.21
C PHE A 27 -19.79 9.77 -0.10
N GLU A 28 -20.67 9.38 0.81
CA GLU A 28 -20.36 8.39 1.85
C GLU A 28 -20.04 7.02 1.24
N TYR A 29 -20.82 6.61 0.24
CA TYR A 29 -20.59 5.38 -0.49
C TYR A 29 -19.29 5.44 -1.31
N ALA A 30 -19.04 6.54 -2.02
CA ALA A 30 -17.78 6.75 -2.73
C ALA A 30 -16.56 6.68 -1.80
N SER A 31 -16.68 7.22 -0.58
CA SER A 31 -15.63 7.18 0.44
C SER A 31 -15.38 5.74 0.94
N LYS A 32 -16.43 4.97 1.20
CA LYS A 32 -16.31 3.54 1.56
C LYS A 32 -15.64 2.72 0.47
N LEU A 33 -16.01 2.94 -0.80
CA LEU A 33 -15.37 2.29 -1.95
C LEU A 33 -13.87 2.59 -2.02
N LYS A 34 -13.49 3.87 -1.81
CA LYS A 34 -12.08 4.27 -1.78
C LYS A 34 -11.29 3.52 -0.71
N VAL A 35 -11.79 3.47 0.52
CA VAL A 35 -11.13 2.77 1.64
C VAL A 35 -11.06 1.25 1.37
N ALA A 36 -12.14 0.65 0.90
CA ALA A 36 -12.18 -0.77 0.58
C ALA A 36 -11.19 -1.15 -0.54
N MET A 37 -11.07 -0.32 -1.59
CA MET A 37 -10.09 -0.53 -2.66
C MET A 37 -8.64 -0.49 -2.15
N GLU A 38 -8.31 0.41 -1.22
CA GLU A 38 -6.97 0.45 -0.63
C GLU A 38 -6.64 -0.83 0.14
N ASN A 39 -7.58 -1.31 0.96
CA ASN A 39 -7.44 -2.55 1.70
C ASN A 39 -7.36 -3.77 0.77
N LEU A 40 -8.14 -3.78 -0.32
CA LEU A 40 -8.06 -4.82 -1.35
C LEU A 40 -6.70 -4.84 -2.05
N ARG A 41 -6.07 -3.68 -2.32
CA ARG A 41 -4.71 -3.66 -2.93
C ARG A 41 -3.70 -4.40 -2.05
N LYS A 42 -3.67 -4.08 -0.75
CA LYS A 42 -2.80 -4.76 0.24
C LYS A 42 -3.10 -6.26 0.30
N ALA A 43 -4.37 -6.65 0.30
CA ALA A 43 -4.76 -8.06 0.28
C ALA A 43 -4.37 -8.78 -1.02
N GLY A 44 -4.48 -8.10 -2.17
CA GLY A 44 -4.11 -8.63 -3.49
C GLY A 44 -2.64 -8.96 -3.62
N GLU A 45 -1.77 -8.16 -3.00
CA GLU A 45 -0.32 -8.45 -2.90
C GLU A 45 -0.06 -9.71 -2.07
N ARG A 46 -0.71 -9.81 -0.91
CA ARG A 46 -0.56 -10.98 -0.03
C ARG A 46 -1.06 -12.26 -0.69
N LEU A 47 -2.19 -12.19 -1.40
CA LEU A 47 -2.70 -13.31 -2.21
C LEU A 47 -1.74 -13.68 -3.35
N GLY A 48 -1.16 -12.69 -4.03
CA GLY A 48 -0.12 -12.90 -5.04
C GLY A 48 1.10 -13.64 -4.48
N LYS A 49 1.52 -13.31 -3.25
CA LYS A 49 2.60 -14.02 -2.55
C LYS A 49 2.26 -15.49 -2.28
N TYR A 50 1.05 -15.79 -1.79
CA TYR A 50 0.63 -17.18 -1.59
C TYR A 50 0.59 -17.98 -2.91
N GLU A 51 0.18 -17.35 -4.01
CA GLU A 51 0.17 -18.00 -5.32
C GLU A 51 1.60 -18.32 -5.79
N LEU A 52 2.55 -17.41 -5.56
CA LEU A 52 3.96 -17.62 -5.89
C LEU A 52 4.57 -18.76 -5.04
N GLU A 53 4.34 -18.75 -3.73
CA GLU A 53 4.80 -19.80 -2.81
C GLU A 53 4.21 -21.17 -3.19
N LYS A 54 2.94 -21.23 -3.62
CA LYS A 54 2.32 -22.44 -4.13
C LYS A 54 3.03 -22.94 -5.40
N LYS A 55 3.29 -22.05 -6.38
CA LYS A 55 4.01 -22.42 -7.62
C LYS A 55 5.41 -22.92 -7.33
N TYR A 56 6.10 -22.29 -6.38
CA TYR A 56 7.41 -22.71 -5.94
C TYR A 56 7.39 -24.10 -5.27
N ALA A 57 6.43 -24.36 -4.38
CA ALA A 57 6.25 -25.68 -3.77
C ALA A 57 5.98 -26.78 -4.82
N ILE A 58 5.16 -26.48 -5.84
CA ILE A 58 4.92 -27.40 -6.98
C ILE A 58 6.23 -27.67 -7.74
N ALA A 59 7.04 -26.66 -8.00
CA ALA A 59 8.32 -26.82 -8.69
C ALA A 59 9.34 -27.64 -7.89
N LEU A 60 9.18 -27.73 -6.57
CA LEU A 60 9.95 -28.58 -5.67
C LEU A 60 9.26 -29.93 -5.37
N GLU A 61 8.14 -30.22 -6.05
CA GLU A 61 7.34 -31.44 -5.86
C GLU A 61 6.77 -31.62 -4.43
N ASP A 62 6.72 -30.54 -3.64
CA ASP A 62 6.09 -30.49 -2.33
C ASP A 62 4.60 -30.17 -2.47
N TYR A 63 3.83 -31.18 -2.88
CA TYR A 63 2.40 -31.04 -3.17
C TYR A 63 1.56 -30.77 -1.92
N ASP A 64 1.96 -31.28 -0.75
CA ASP A 64 1.27 -31.02 0.51
C ASP A 64 1.37 -29.56 0.89
N LYS A 65 2.56 -28.95 0.78
CA LYS A 65 2.74 -27.51 0.99
C LYS A 65 1.99 -26.69 -0.06
N ALA A 66 1.97 -27.12 -1.32
CA ALA A 66 1.19 -26.45 -2.36
C ALA A 66 -0.32 -26.47 -2.03
N LYS A 67 -0.85 -27.59 -1.54
CA LYS A 67 -2.24 -27.73 -1.10
C LYS A 67 -2.54 -26.84 0.10
N ALA A 68 -1.66 -26.80 1.10
CA ALA A 68 -1.77 -25.91 2.26
C ALA A 68 -1.78 -24.43 1.84
N LYS A 69 -0.90 -24.03 0.92
CA LYS A 69 -0.86 -22.64 0.40
C LYS A 69 -2.10 -22.27 -0.41
N LYS A 70 -2.66 -23.21 -1.18
CA LYS A 70 -3.95 -23.02 -1.86
C LYS A 70 -5.08 -22.77 -0.86
N ALA A 71 -5.18 -23.59 0.19
CA ALA A 71 -6.19 -23.44 1.24
C ALA A 71 -6.02 -22.11 2.00
N GLN A 72 -4.79 -21.76 2.37
CA GLN A 72 -4.45 -20.50 3.02
C GLN A 72 -4.89 -19.29 2.18
N ALA A 73 -4.64 -19.32 0.85
CA ALA A 73 -5.06 -18.25 -0.05
C ALA A 73 -6.59 -18.15 -0.14
N GLN A 74 -7.31 -19.27 -0.23
CA GLN A 74 -8.77 -19.29 -0.31
C GLN A 74 -9.41 -18.76 0.98
N GLN A 75 -8.95 -19.22 2.14
CA GLN A 75 -9.46 -18.75 3.43
C GLN A 75 -9.22 -17.26 3.63
N TYR A 76 -8.00 -16.78 3.34
CA TYR A 76 -7.68 -15.36 3.47
C TYR A 76 -8.52 -14.50 2.52
N ARG A 77 -8.72 -14.95 1.28
CA ARG A 77 -9.60 -14.25 0.32
C ARG A 77 -11.01 -14.11 0.86
N GLN A 78 -11.60 -15.21 1.34
CA GLN A 78 -12.96 -15.20 1.88
C GLN A 78 -13.08 -14.26 3.08
N GLN A 79 -12.13 -14.31 4.01
CA GLN A 79 -12.08 -13.42 5.16
C GLN A 79 -12.02 -11.94 4.74
N VAL A 80 -11.13 -11.58 3.81
CA VAL A 80 -11.01 -10.20 3.33
C VAL A 80 -12.31 -9.75 2.66
N TYR A 81 -12.88 -10.56 1.77
CA TYR A 81 -14.08 -10.18 1.03
C TYR A 81 -15.30 -10.01 1.92
N GLN A 82 -15.43 -10.87 2.95
CA GLN A 82 -16.46 -10.75 3.95
C GLN A 82 -16.26 -9.51 4.84
N SER A 83 -15.03 -9.27 5.34
CA SER A 83 -14.72 -8.13 6.21
C SER A 83 -14.90 -6.76 5.53
N LEU A 84 -14.70 -6.71 4.21
CA LEU A 84 -14.89 -5.51 3.41
C LEU A 84 -16.30 -5.43 2.82
N GLU A 85 -17.16 -6.41 3.07
CA GLU A 85 -18.52 -6.49 2.51
C GLU A 85 -18.52 -6.29 0.98
N VAL A 86 -17.59 -6.94 0.27
CA VAL A 86 -17.35 -6.67 -1.17
C VAL A 86 -18.61 -6.78 -2.01
N GLN A 87 -19.50 -7.74 -1.72
CA GLN A 87 -20.75 -7.90 -2.47
C GLN A 87 -21.69 -6.71 -2.27
N ASP A 88 -21.78 -6.20 -1.04
CA ASP A 88 -22.65 -5.07 -0.70
C ASP A 88 -22.08 -3.76 -1.24
N LEU A 89 -20.76 -3.58 -1.21
CA LEU A 89 -20.09 -2.44 -1.83
C LEU A 89 -20.14 -2.46 -3.34
N LEU A 90 -20.31 -3.62 -3.98
CA LEU A 90 -20.50 -3.68 -5.42
C LEU A 90 -21.96 -3.43 -5.84
N GLU A 91 -22.91 -3.47 -4.89
CA GLU A 91 -24.34 -3.25 -5.15
C GLU A 91 -24.83 -4.03 -6.39
N LEU A 92 -24.47 -5.32 -6.45
CA LEU A 92 -24.81 -6.20 -7.58
C LEU A 92 -26.33 -6.45 -7.69
N GLN A 93 -27.04 -6.32 -6.56
CA GLN A 93 -28.48 -6.47 -6.42
C GLN A 93 -29.21 -5.12 -6.35
N GLY A 94 -28.51 -4.02 -6.66
CA GLY A 94 -29.04 -2.66 -6.61
C GLY A 94 -28.53 -1.82 -5.43
N PRO A 95 -28.92 -0.53 -5.35
CA PRO A 95 -28.45 0.38 -4.31
C PRO A 95 -28.80 -0.08 -2.90
N LEU A 96 -27.85 0.05 -1.97
CA LEU A 96 -28.05 -0.30 -0.56
C LEU A 96 -27.96 0.95 0.31
N GLU A 97 -29.01 1.24 1.07
CA GLU A 97 -29.08 2.42 1.95
C GLU A 97 -27.96 2.45 3.01
N LYS A 98 -27.51 1.29 3.48
CA LYS A 98 -26.38 1.22 4.44
C LYS A 98 -25.09 1.81 3.87
N ASN A 99 -24.91 1.81 2.56
CA ASN A 99 -23.72 2.38 1.92
C ASN A 99 -23.71 3.91 1.99
N ASN A 100 -24.88 4.55 2.03
CA ASN A 100 -25.05 6.01 2.08
C ASN A 100 -24.89 6.62 3.47
N LYS A 101 -24.88 5.79 4.51
CA LYS A 101 -24.81 6.25 5.90
C LYS A 101 -23.36 6.37 6.35
N SER A 102 -22.99 7.50 6.93
CA SER A 102 -21.73 7.64 7.65
C SER A 102 -21.71 6.64 8.82
N SER A 103 -20.71 5.76 8.85
CA SER A 103 -20.48 4.92 10.02
C SER A 103 -19.71 5.79 11.01
N VAL A 104 -20.45 6.51 11.86
CA VAL A 104 -19.88 7.21 13.02
C VAL A 104 -19.53 6.17 14.08
N GLU A 105 -18.56 5.32 13.79
CA GLU A 105 -17.82 4.59 14.81
C GLU A 105 -16.36 4.96 14.62
N GLY A 106 -15.90 5.84 15.51
CA GLY A 106 -14.53 6.32 15.57
C GLY A 106 -13.59 5.14 15.61
N LYS A 107 -12.87 4.93 14.51
CA LYS A 107 -11.61 4.22 14.56
C LYS A 107 -10.57 5.24 14.93
N GLU A 108 -10.27 5.28 16.23
CA GLU A 108 -9.05 5.89 16.74
C GLU A 108 -7.86 5.44 15.87
N PRO A 109 -6.91 6.34 15.58
CA PRO A 109 -5.71 5.97 14.86
C PRO A 109 -4.97 4.90 15.66
N ILE A 110 -4.88 3.70 15.10
CA ILE A 110 -4.00 2.65 15.59
C ILE A 110 -2.58 3.17 15.41
N SER A 111 -2.01 3.71 16.49
CA SER A 111 -0.58 3.96 16.63
C SER A 111 0.15 2.66 16.38
N ILE A 112 0.88 2.62 15.27
CA ILE A 112 1.83 1.57 14.91
C ILE A 112 3.13 1.81 15.68
N ASP A 113 3.16 1.46 16.95
CA ASP A 113 4.43 1.29 17.66
C ASP A 113 4.93 -0.14 17.45
N THR A 114 5.88 -0.29 16.54
CA THR A 114 6.74 -1.47 16.46
C THR A 114 8.14 -1.07 16.90
N CYS A 115 8.57 -1.55 18.06
CA CYS A 115 9.74 -2.45 18.13
C CYS A 115 9.98 -2.94 19.57
N THR A 116 9.82 -4.25 19.74
CA THR A 116 10.32 -5.05 20.85
C THR A 116 11.83 -4.89 20.99
N SER A 117 12.29 -4.53 22.18
CA SER A 117 13.64 -4.81 22.67
C SER A 117 13.61 -4.94 24.19
N ASN A 118 13.67 -6.18 24.65
CA ASN A 118 14.38 -6.73 25.81
C ASN A 118 14.29 -6.00 27.18
N THR A 119 13.70 -6.73 28.15
CA THR A 119 14.14 -6.97 29.54
C THR A 119 14.66 -5.82 30.42
N THR A 120 14.10 -5.82 31.64
CA THR A 120 14.71 -5.46 32.94
C THR A 120 14.13 -4.22 33.60
N THR A 121 13.22 -4.51 34.53
CA THR A 121 12.92 -3.81 35.80
C THR A 121 13.84 -2.66 36.21
N VAL A 122 13.28 -1.45 36.34
CA VAL A 122 13.47 -0.46 37.45
C VAL A 122 12.40 0.63 37.34
N PRO A 123 11.71 1.04 38.43
CA PRO A 123 10.88 2.25 38.45
C PRO A 123 11.58 3.43 39.14
N GLU A 124 11.04 4.64 38.90
CA GLU A 124 11.26 5.89 39.65
C GLU A 124 12.62 6.60 39.38
N ASP A 125 12.78 7.92 39.29
CA ASP A 125 11.96 9.12 39.46
C ASP A 125 12.83 10.31 38.94
N ILE A 126 12.23 11.50 38.84
CA ILE A 126 12.83 12.84 38.82
C ILE A 126 13.69 13.38 37.64
N THR A 127 13.22 14.55 37.16
CA THR A 127 13.98 15.73 36.72
C THR A 127 14.37 15.88 35.23
N SER A 128 13.70 16.85 34.60
CA SER A 128 14.10 17.77 33.53
C SER A 128 15.40 17.51 32.73
N PRO A 129 15.38 17.52 31.40
CA PRO A 129 16.60 17.40 30.60
C PRO A 129 17.46 18.69 30.65
N PRO A 130 18.79 18.60 30.84
CA PRO A 130 19.69 19.73 30.73
C PRO A 130 20.01 20.03 29.25
N ARG A 131 20.10 21.32 28.95
CA ARG A 131 20.53 21.90 27.67
C ARG A 131 22.02 21.56 27.44
N LEU A 132 22.35 20.78 26.42
CA LEU A 132 23.74 20.51 26.08
C LEU A 132 24.36 21.64 25.26
N VAL A 133 25.52 22.05 25.78
CA VAL A 133 26.35 23.20 25.45
C VAL A 133 27.10 22.97 24.13
N ILE A 134 27.18 24.01 23.31
CA ILE A 134 27.96 24.07 22.08
C ILE A 134 29.45 24.21 22.44
N PRO A 135 30.36 23.33 21.98
CA PRO A 135 31.79 23.52 22.15
C PRO A 135 32.35 24.60 21.20
N PRO A 136 33.36 25.39 21.64
CA PRO A 136 33.87 26.54 20.90
C PRO A 136 34.86 26.14 19.79
N ASN A 137 34.84 26.96 18.73
CA ASN A 137 35.79 27.15 17.63
C ASN A 137 37.12 26.35 17.67
N ARG A 138 37.38 25.64 16.57
CA ARG A 138 38.70 25.63 15.95
C ARG A 138 38.59 26.15 14.52
N ASP A 139 39.17 27.33 14.33
CA ASP A 139 39.49 27.92 13.04
C ASP A 139 40.32 26.97 12.16
N GLY A 140 40.05 27.03 10.86
CA GLY A 140 40.97 26.59 9.82
C GLY A 140 40.60 25.28 9.14
N ALA A 141 39.94 25.36 7.98
CA ALA A 141 40.58 25.10 6.68
C ALA A 141 39.53 24.77 5.59
N ILE A 142 39.45 25.69 4.62
CA ILE A 142 39.13 25.49 3.19
C ILE A 142 37.87 24.70 2.79
N SER A 143 36.85 25.45 2.39
CA SER A 143 35.81 25.00 1.46
C SER A 143 36.42 24.63 0.10
N PRO A 144 36.13 23.46 -0.49
CA PRO A 144 36.22 23.32 -1.93
C PRO A 144 34.88 23.75 -2.53
N THR A 145 34.91 24.90 -3.20
CA THR A 145 33.87 25.39 -4.11
C THR A 145 33.58 24.31 -5.17
N GLY A 146 32.48 23.58 -5.02
CA GLY A 146 31.94 22.73 -6.08
C GLY A 146 31.22 23.62 -7.11
N PRO A 147 31.46 23.45 -8.43
CA PRO A 147 30.81 24.29 -9.43
C PRO A 147 29.34 23.92 -9.59
N ALA A 148 28.55 24.97 -9.83
CA ALA A 148 27.12 24.95 -10.02
C ALA A 148 26.66 24.15 -11.24
N HIS A 149 25.46 23.56 -11.12
CA HIS A 149 24.48 23.25 -12.17
C HIS A 149 25.00 23.03 -13.61
N GLN A 150 24.98 21.78 -14.06
CA GLN A 150 24.77 21.45 -15.47
C GLN A 150 23.42 20.72 -15.63
N PRO A 151 22.49 21.22 -16.46
CA PRO A 151 21.34 20.43 -16.89
C PRO A 151 21.77 19.33 -17.87
N PRO A 152 21.04 18.21 -17.94
CA PRO A 152 21.41 17.08 -18.79
C PRO A 152 21.34 17.43 -20.28
N VAL A 153 22.43 17.17 -21.00
CA VAL A 153 22.50 17.28 -22.46
C VAL A 153 21.62 16.21 -23.11
N SER A 154 20.63 16.63 -23.90
CA SER A 154 19.79 15.73 -24.69
C SER A 154 20.59 15.07 -25.83
N PRO A 155 20.35 13.79 -26.15
CA PRO A 155 20.99 13.14 -27.29
C PRO A 155 20.53 13.75 -28.61
N LEU A 156 21.49 14.09 -29.48
CA LEU A 156 21.29 14.62 -30.83
C LEU A 156 20.41 13.70 -31.70
N HIS A 157 19.53 14.34 -32.47
CA HIS A 157 18.83 13.74 -33.61
C HIS A 157 19.81 13.18 -34.66
N PRO A 158 19.57 11.98 -35.23
CA PRO A 158 20.32 11.51 -36.40
C PRO A 158 19.94 12.33 -37.64
N LYS A 159 20.96 12.81 -38.35
CA LYS A 159 20.86 13.43 -39.69
C LYS A 159 20.29 12.43 -40.69
N ASN A 160 19.12 12.72 -41.25
CA ASN A 160 18.65 12.10 -42.48
C ASN A 160 19.60 12.49 -43.62
N ARG A 161 20.45 11.55 -44.02
CA ARG A 161 21.20 11.62 -45.27
C ARG A 161 20.26 11.20 -46.40
N ILE A 162 19.61 12.17 -47.03
CA ILE A 162 19.01 11.97 -48.35
C ILE A 162 20.16 11.82 -49.33
N VAL A 163 20.34 10.61 -49.89
CA VAL A 163 21.16 10.39 -51.08
C VAL A 163 20.20 10.43 -52.26
N LEU A 164 20.30 11.50 -53.05
CA LEU A 164 19.79 11.57 -54.41
C LEU A 164 20.89 11.03 -55.33
N ASN A 165 20.63 9.86 -55.92
CA ASN A 165 20.83 9.50 -57.34
C ASN A 165 20.70 7.99 -57.51
#